data_AF-A0A954UWZ2-F1
#
_entry.id   AF-A0A954UWZ2-F1
#
_cell.length_a   1.000
_cell.length_b   1.000
_cell.length_c   1.000
_cell.angle_alpha   90.00
_cell.angle_beta   90.00
_cell.angle_gamma   90.00
#
_symmetry.space_group_name_H-M   'P 1'
#
loop_
_entity.id
_entity.type
_entity.pdbx_description
1 polymer ?
#
loop_
_entity_poly.entity_id
_entity_poly.type
_entity_poly.pdbx_seq_one_letter_code
_entity_poly.pdbx_strand_id
1 'polypeptide(L)'
;LSMVFHEPVLVTCVLVWSIARGSDAVSGEINRGTLEMLLAQPIGRLRWLACHTTVCSVGLALLCGLVWLGLACSIRTQSVRQEMAPTVDISLPLLPWTVPIRVGPAQQVETPLARLVDSSRFIAPTCNLFGMGFFVLGLSLFFSSCDRYRWRTLGIVIGIFVIQMLLRLLSKATDATAFFGYFTFLSAYQPDAMVHFARDNSAAAWWLWVPSDQRTLSWPYALGPLGVTLTLLVGGSLRIIFAAWRFRSRDIPAPL
;
A
#
# COMPACT_ATOMS: atom_id res chain seq x y z
N LEU A 1 1.03 0.28 -15.99
CA LEU A 1 1.99 0.72 -14.96
C LEU A 1 1.42 0.65 -13.54
N SER A 2 0.12 0.87 -13.34
CA SER A 2 -0.51 0.73 -12.01
C SER A 2 -0.37 -0.68 -11.41
N MET A 3 -0.39 -1.72 -12.27
CA MET A 3 -0.23 -3.13 -11.91
C MET A 3 1.05 -3.44 -11.10
N VAL A 4 2.08 -2.59 -11.17
CA VAL A 4 3.32 -2.76 -10.37
C VAL A 4 3.04 -2.78 -8.87
N PHE A 5 2.03 -2.04 -8.39
CA PHE A 5 1.65 -2.05 -6.98
C PHE A 5 0.92 -3.33 -6.54
N HIS A 6 0.48 -4.15 -7.49
CA HIS A 6 -0.08 -5.49 -7.25
C HIS A 6 0.94 -6.60 -7.50
N GLU A 7 2.16 -6.26 -7.90
CA GLU A 7 3.20 -7.23 -8.10
C GLU A 7 3.52 -7.92 -6.76
N PRO A 8 3.37 -9.26 -6.69
CA PRO A 8 3.44 -9.99 -5.43
C PRO A 8 4.81 -9.84 -4.76
N VAL A 9 5.88 -9.67 -5.55
CA VAL A 9 7.23 -9.45 -5.04
C VAL A 9 7.28 -8.15 -4.23
N LEU A 10 6.79 -7.05 -4.78
CA LEU A 10 6.82 -5.74 -4.13
C LEU A 10 6.00 -5.73 -2.84
N VAL A 11 4.77 -6.23 -2.90
CA VAL A 11 3.89 -6.34 -1.74
C VAL A 11 4.51 -7.24 -0.68
N THR A 12 5.06 -8.39 -1.07
CA THR A 12 5.73 -9.31 -0.14
C THR A 12 6.96 -8.68 0.49
N CYS A 13 7.79 -7.93 -0.24
CA CYS A 13 8.93 -7.22 0.33
C CYS A 13 8.51 -6.23 1.43
N VAL A 14 7.48 -5.42 1.17
CA VAL A 14 6.95 -4.45 2.15
C VAL A 14 6.35 -5.16 3.37
N LEU A 15 5.60 -6.23 3.15
CA LEU A 15 4.99 -7.02 4.21
C LEU A 15 6.04 -7.75 5.05
N VAL A 16 7.04 -8.38 4.42
CA VAL A 16 8.14 -9.07 5.11
C VAL A 16 8.91 -8.07 5.98
N TRP A 17 9.23 -6.88 5.45
CA TRP A 17 9.84 -5.82 6.26
C TRP A 17 8.98 -5.47 7.48
N SER A 18 7.70 -5.21 7.27
CA SER A 18 6.76 -4.78 8.31
C SER A 18 6.57 -5.86 9.38
N ILE A 19 6.41 -7.12 8.97
CA ILE A 19 6.20 -8.25 9.86
C ILE A 19 7.49 -8.59 10.62
N ALA A 20 8.64 -8.65 9.94
CA ALA A 20 9.92 -8.96 10.57
C ALA A 20 10.29 -7.90 11.61
N ARG A 21 10.20 -6.61 11.26
CA ARG A 21 10.58 -5.51 12.17
C ARG A 21 9.56 -5.29 13.29
N GLY A 22 8.28 -5.46 13.01
CA GLY A 22 7.23 -5.36 14.03
C GLY A 22 7.25 -6.51 15.02
N SER A 23 7.52 -7.75 14.56
CA SER A 23 7.65 -8.91 15.45
C SER A 23 8.90 -8.86 16.32
N ASP A 24 10.00 -8.30 15.82
CA ASP A 24 11.26 -8.21 16.57
C ASP A 24 11.25 -7.19 17.70
N ALA A 25 10.31 -6.24 17.71
CA ALA A 25 10.29 -5.12 18.65
C ALA A 25 10.26 -5.54 20.14
N VAL A 26 9.51 -6.59 20.46
CA VAL A 26 9.33 -7.07 21.84
C VAL A 26 9.64 -8.56 21.94
N SER A 27 8.88 -9.43 21.26
CA SER A 27 9.08 -10.88 21.35
C SER A 27 10.43 -11.33 20.79
N GLY A 28 10.99 -10.65 19.77
CA GLY A 28 12.34 -10.91 19.29
C GLY A 28 13.42 -10.65 20.34
N GLU A 29 13.40 -9.46 20.96
CA GLU A 29 14.37 -9.07 21.98
C GLU A 29 14.20 -9.84 23.30
N ILE A 30 12.97 -10.22 23.68
CA ILE A 30 12.76 -11.11 24.84
C ILE A 30 13.35 -12.50 24.56
N ASN A 31 13.11 -13.05 23.37
CA ASN A 31 13.62 -14.37 23.00
C ASN A 31 15.17 -14.42 22.95
N ARG A 32 15.82 -13.25 22.79
CA ARG A 32 17.29 -13.10 22.84
C ARG A 32 17.83 -12.80 24.23
N GLY A 33 16.97 -12.50 25.22
CA GLY A 33 17.37 -12.02 26.55
C GLY A 33 17.89 -10.58 26.59
N THR A 34 17.96 -9.89 25.45
CA THR A 34 18.49 -8.52 25.33
C THR A 34 17.55 -7.49 25.94
N LEU A 35 16.24 -7.70 25.87
CA LEU A 35 15.27 -6.75 26.42
C LEU A 35 15.43 -6.58 27.94
N GLU A 36 15.76 -7.66 28.64
CA GLU A 36 15.94 -7.64 30.10
C GLU A 36 17.20 -6.87 30.49
N MET A 37 18.29 -7.03 29.72
CA MET A 37 19.53 -6.25 29.90
C MET A 37 19.29 -4.74 29.66
N LEU A 38 18.50 -4.38 28.65
CA LEU A 38 18.19 -2.98 28.33
C LEU A 38 17.27 -2.33 29.37
N LEU A 39 16.33 -3.08 29.93
CA LEU A 39 15.42 -2.58 30.96
C LEU A 39 16.05 -2.52 32.36
N ALA A 40 17.22 -3.13 32.56
CA ALA A 40 18.03 -2.90 33.76
C ALA A 40 18.64 -1.49 33.79
N GLN A 41 18.77 -0.85 32.62
CA GLN A 41 19.14 0.57 32.52
C GLN A 41 17.91 1.46 32.78
N PRO A 42 18.07 2.74 33.16
CA PRO A 42 16.97 3.67 33.44
C PRO A 42 16.24 4.14 32.16
N ILE A 43 15.85 3.20 31.29
CA ILE A 43 15.13 3.42 30.04
C ILE A 43 13.68 2.96 30.23
N GLY A 44 12.74 3.87 30.01
CA GLY A 44 11.32 3.53 30.08
C GLY A 44 10.89 2.58 28.96
N ARG A 45 10.04 1.60 29.29
CA ARG A 45 9.44 0.63 28.34
C ARG A 45 8.77 1.31 27.13
N LEU A 46 8.03 2.39 27.37
CA LEU A 46 7.37 3.15 26.31
C LEU A 46 8.36 3.89 25.42
N ARG A 47 9.46 4.40 25.98
CA ARG A 47 10.51 5.10 25.22
C ARG A 47 11.22 4.14 24.28
N TRP A 48 11.48 2.92 24.74
CA TRP A 48 12.03 1.85 23.91
C TRP A 48 11.10 1.52 22.74
N LEU A 49 9.84 1.21 23.03
CA LEU A 49 8.85 0.85 22.01
C LEU A 49 8.63 1.99 20.99
N ALA A 50 8.56 3.24 21.46
CA ALA A 50 8.43 4.42 20.61
C ALA A 50 9.63 4.59 19.68
N CYS A 51 10.86 4.48 20.21
CA CYS A 51 12.08 4.54 19.40
C CYS A 51 12.06 3.48 18.30
N HIS A 52 11.83 2.22 18.67
CA HIS A 52 11.76 1.12 17.70
C HIS A 52 10.69 1.35 16.63
N THR A 53 9.49 1.76 17.05
CA THR A 53 8.37 2.03 16.13
C THR A 53 8.69 3.19 15.18
N THR A 54 9.30 4.27 15.67
CA THR A 54 9.68 5.42 14.82
C THR A 54 10.73 5.02 13.79
N VAL A 55 11.79 4.31 14.19
CA VAL A 55 12.84 3.84 13.27
C VAL A 55 12.26 2.90 12.21
N CYS A 56 11.39 1.97 12.61
CA CYS A 56 10.74 1.05 11.66
C CYS A 56 9.80 1.75 10.69
N SER A 57 9.07 2.77 11.16
CA SER A 57 8.17 3.58 10.33
C SER A 57 8.94 4.44 9.34
N VAL A 58 10.06 5.03 9.76
CA VAL A 58 10.97 5.77 8.87
C VAL A 58 11.58 4.83 7.82
N GLY A 59 12.05 3.65 8.22
CA GLY A 59 12.57 2.65 7.29
C GLY A 59 11.52 2.20 6.27
N LEU A 60 10.27 2.02 6.69
CA LEU A 60 9.14 1.73 5.80
C LEU A 60 8.85 2.89 4.83
N ALA A 61 8.88 4.14 5.31
CA ALA A 61 8.69 5.33 4.48
C ALA A 61 9.79 5.45 3.42
N LEU A 62 11.06 5.19 3.80
CA LEU A 62 12.18 5.16 2.87
C LEU A 62 12.01 4.06 1.82
N LEU A 63 11.59 2.86 2.21
CA LEU A 63 11.34 1.75 1.28
C LEU A 63 10.24 2.12 0.26
N CYS A 64 9.14 2.70 0.71
CA CYS A 64 8.07 3.17 -0.18
C CYS A 64 8.54 4.35 -1.07
N GLY A 65 9.37 5.24 -0.53
CA GLY A 65 9.98 6.33 -1.29
C GLY A 65 10.91 5.81 -2.40
N LEU A 66 11.71 4.78 -2.12
CA LEU A 66 12.54 4.11 -3.11
C LEU A 66 11.71 3.43 -4.21
N VAL A 67 10.57 2.84 -3.88
CA VAL A 67 9.62 2.31 -4.87
C VAL A 67 9.14 3.43 -5.81
N TRP A 68 8.74 4.58 -5.26
CA TRP A 68 8.31 5.71 -6.07
C TRP A 68 9.44 6.29 -6.93
N LEU A 69 10.65 6.45 -6.37
CA LEU A 69 11.83 6.90 -7.11
C LEU A 69 12.20 5.92 -8.23
N GLY A 70 12.11 4.62 -7.97
CA GLY A 70 12.32 3.57 -8.97
C GLY A 70 11.31 3.67 -10.11
N LEU A 71 10.03 3.87 -9.80
CA LEU A 71 8.99 4.11 -10.81
C LEU A 71 9.25 5.40 -11.61
N ALA A 72 9.60 6.50 -10.94
CA ALA A 72 9.89 7.78 -11.60
C ALA A 72 11.11 7.67 -12.52
N CYS A 73 12.16 6.98 -12.08
CA CYS A 73 13.35 6.69 -12.90
C CYS A 73 12.99 5.80 -14.10
N SER A 74 12.21 4.74 -13.88
CA SER A 74 11.74 3.83 -14.93
C SER A 74 10.93 4.57 -16.01
N ILE A 75 9.98 5.43 -15.61
CA ILE A 75 9.18 6.22 -16.55
C ILE A 75 10.03 7.15 -17.42
N ARG A 76 11.12 7.70 -16.87
CA ARG A 76 12.02 8.60 -17.60
C ARG A 76 12.97 7.87 -18.55
N THR A 77 13.30 6.62 -18.26
CA THR A 77 14.32 5.86 -19.00
C THR A 77 13.74 4.91 -20.04
N GLN A 78 12.49 4.48 -19.89
CA GLN A 78 11.86 3.50 -20.78
C GLN A 78 11.09 4.17 -21.93
N SER A 79 11.18 3.60 -23.13
CA SER A 79 10.36 3.91 -24.30
C SER A 79 9.39 2.76 -24.61
N VAL A 80 8.22 3.09 -25.16
CA VAL A 80 7.23 2.09 -25.59
C VAL A 80 7.03 2.19 -27.09
N ARG A 81 7.11 1.03 -27.76
CA ARG A 81 6.77 0.89 -29.17
C ARG A 81 5.26 0.97 -29.34
N GLN A 82 4.78 2.00 -29.99
CA GLN A 82 3.37 2.15 -30.35
C GLN A 82 3.21 1.86 -31.84
N GLU A 83 2.27 0.98 -32.16
CA GLU A 83 1.80 0.76 -33.52
C GLU A 83 0.88 1.93 -33.90
N MET A 84 1.44 2.95 -34.54
CA MET A 84 0.64 4.03 -35.10
C MET A 84 0.21 3.59 -36.50
N ALA A 85 -1.08 3.32 -36.69
CA ALA A 85 -1.67 3.24 -38.02
C ALA A 85 -1.91 4.69 -38.50
N PRO A 86 -1.26 5.16 -39.57
CA PRO A 86 -1.50 6.51 -40.08
C PRO A 86 -2.96 6.61 -40.56
N THR A 87 -3.72 7.45 -39.87
CA THR A 87 -5.10 7.80 -40.24
C THR A 87 -5.04 9.09 -41.03
N VAL A 88 -5.54 9.07 -42.27
CA VAL A 88 -5.69 10.27 -43.10
C VAL A 88 -7.15 10.69 -43.03
N ASP A 89 -7.39 11.89 -42.52
CA ASP A 89 -8.73 12.49 -42.48
C ASP A 89 -9.01 13.15 -43.84
N ILE A 90 -9.82 12.49 -44.67
CA ILE A 90 -10.28 13.08 -45.94
C ILE A 90 -11.59 13.82 -45.64
N SER A 91 -11.58 15.15 -45.79
CA SER A 91 -12.77 15.99 -45.73
C SER A 91 -13.42 16.08 -47.11
N LEU A 92 -14.69 15.69 -47.23
CA LEU A 92 -15.45 15.86 -48.46
C LEU A 92 -15.88 17.34 -48.59
N PRO A 93 -15.58 18.04 -49.70
CA PRO A 93 -15.84 19.49 -49.83
C PRO A 93 -17.33 19.87 -49.84
N LEU A 94 -18.25 18.90 -49.88
CA LEU A 94 -19.71 19.11 -49.94
C LEU A 94 -20.49 18.52 -48.74
N LEU A 95 -19.87 17.68 -47.91
CA LEU A 95 -20.49 17.11 -46.71
C LEU A 95 -19.57 17.34 -45.51
N PRO A 96 -20.07 17.78 -44.34
CA PRO A 96 -19.30 17.92 -43.10
C PRO A 96 -19.02 16.54 -42.45
N TRP A 97 -18.61 15.57 -43.25
CA TRP A 97 -18.27 14.22 -42.80
C TRP A 97 -16.80 13.97 -43.09
N THR A 98 -16.01 13.81 -42.03
CA THR A 98 -14.63 13.34 -42.08
C THR A 98 -14.63 11.83 -41.84
N VAL A 99 -14.24 11.05 -42.86
CA VAL A 99 -14.07 9.61 -42.71
C VAL A 99 -12.58 9.33 -42.45
N PRO A 100 -12.20 8.85 -41.26
CA PRO A 100 -10.81 8.49 -40.96
C PRO A 100 -10.45 7.20 -41.70
N ILE A 101 -9.68 7.28 -42.79
CA ILE A 101 -9.20 6.10 -43.50
C ILE A 101 -7.82 5.73 -42.95
N ARG A 102 -7.67 4.49 -42.44
CA ARG A 102 -6.37 3.92 -42.08
C ARG A 102 -5.64 3.54 -43.37
N VAL A 103 -4.57 4.27 -43.72
CA VAL A 103 -3.83 4.08 -44.97
C VAL A 103 -2.39 3.65 -44.65
N GLY A 104 -2.14 2.35 -44.60
CA GLY A 104 -0.78 1.78 -44.53
C GLY A 104 -0.57 0.75 -43.42
N PRO A 105 0.56 0.00 -43.46
CA PRO A 105 0.93 -0.92 -42.39
C PRO A 105 1.27 -0.14 -41.11
N ALA A 106 0.90 -0.69 -39.95
CA ALA A 106 1.16 -0.05 -38.66
C ALA A 106 2.66 0.19 -38.46
N GLN A 107 3.07 1.46 -38.36
CA GLN A 107 4.46 1.82 -38.17
C GLN A 107 4.74 1.84 -36.66
N GLN A 108 5.71 1.03 -36.21
CA GLN A 108 6.13 1.02 -34.81
C GLN A 108 6.99 2.26 -34.54
N VAL A 109 6.41 3.24 -33.86
CA VAL A 109 7.12 4.45 -33.39
C VAL A 109 7.44 4.27 -31.92
N GLU A 110 8.72 4.39 -31.55
CA GLU A 110 9.15 4.39 -30.15
C GLU A 110 8.80 5.74 -29.51
N THR A 111 7.73 5.76 -28.72
CA THR A 111 7.33 6.94 -27.95
C THR A 111 7.89 6.83 -26.53
N PRO A 112 8.65 7.82 -26.02
CA PRO A 112 9.15 7.80 -24.66
C PRO A 112 8.00 7.80 -23.65
N LEU A 113 8.08 6.94 -22.63
CA LEU A 113 6.97 6.74 -21.67
C LEU A 113 6.67 8.00 -20.85
N ALA A 114 7.68 8.85 -20.64
CA ALA A 114 7.55 10.16 -20.00
C ALA A 114 6.58 11.11 -20.71
N ARG A 115 6.29 10.93 -22.01
CA ARG A 115 5.26 11.71 -22.73
C ARG A 115 3.84 11.20 -22.47
N LEU A 116 3.70 9.96 -22.02
CA LEU A 116 2.41 9.28 -21.88
C LEU A 116 1.92 9.23 -20.43
N VAL A 117 2.84 9.30 -19.46
CA VAL A 117 2.52 9.07 -18.04
C VAL A 117 3.26 10.05 -17.14
N ASP A 118 2.51 10.81 -16.34
CA ASP A 118 3.08 11.64 -15.29
C ASP A 118 3.45 10.82 -14.05
N SER A 119 4.69 10.96 -13.57
CA SER A 119 5.17 10.24 -12.39
C SER A 119 4.51 10.69 -11.08
N SER A 120 3.96 11.91 -11.03
CA SER A 120 3.27 12.46 -9.85
C SER A 120 1.98 11.70 -9.50
N ARG A 121 1.35 11.06 -10.48
CA ARG A 121 0.10 10.29 -10.29
C ARG A 121 0.30 9.05 -9.41
N PHE A 122 1.53 8.59 -9.23
CA PHE A 122 1.85 7.41 -8.42
C PHE A 122 2.11 7.73 -6.95
N ILE A 123 2.12 9.01 -6.55
CA ILE A 123 2.39 9.40 -5.16
C ILE A 123 1.29 8.88 -4.22
N ALA A 124 0.01 9.08 -4.56
CA ALA A 124 -1.11 8.60 -3.74
C ALA A 124 -1.12 7.06 -3.58
N PRO A 125 -0.95 6.25 -4.64
CA PRO A 125 -0.72 4.81 -4.52
C PRO A 125 0.46 4.43 -3.63
N THR A 126 1.59 5.14 -3.72
CA THR A 126 2.75 4.92 -2.83
C THR A 126 2.41 5.21 -1.37
N CYS A 127 1.66 6.28 -1.09
CA CYS A 127 1.17 6.57 0.26
C CYS A 127 0.22 5.48 0.77
N ASN A 128 -0.61 4.90 -0.10
CA ASN A 128 -1.48 3.78 0.25
C ASN A 128 -0.70 2.49 0.56
N LEU A 129 0.36 2.20 -0.20
CA LEU A 129 1.32 1.14 0.08
C LEU A 129 2.01 1.33 1.44
N PHE A 130 2.46 2.55 1.73
CA PHE A 130 2.99 2.90 3.05
C PHE A 130 1.95 2.66 4.14
N GLY A 131 0.70 3.11 3.93
CA GLY A 131 -0.40 2.89 4.87
C GLY A 131 -0.64 1.41 5.17
N MET A 132 -0.64 0.56 4.14
CA MET A 132 -0.78 -0.90 4.30
C MET A 132 0.40 -1.49 5.09
N GLY A 133 1.64 -1.13 4.74
CA GLY A 133 2.82 -1.57 5.47
C GLY A 133 2.79 -1.13 6.93
N PHE A 134 2.37 0.12 7.20
CA PHE A 134 2.29 0.69 8.53
C PHE A 134 1.21 0.01 9.38
N PHE A 135 0.07 -0.32 8.76
CA PHE A 135 -0.98 -1.10 9.40
C PHE A 135 -0.47 -2.49 9.84
N VAL A 136 0.23 -3.19 8.94
CA VAL A 136 0.78 -4.52 9.22
C VAL A 136 1.91 -4.44 10.26
N LEU A 137 2.76 -3.42 10.19
CA LEU A 137 3.78 -3.13 11.20
C LEU A 137 3.15 -2.97 12.60
N GLY A 138 2.09 -2.15 12.70
CA GLY A 138 1.34 -1.96 13.94
C GLY A 138 0.67 -3.25 14.44
N LEU A 139 0.10 -4.06 13.54
CA LEU A 139 -0.47 -5.37 13.87
C LEU A 139 0.60 -6.32 14.44
N SER A 140 1.76 -6.39 13.79
CA SER A 140 2.90 -7.19 14.24
C SER A 140 3.42 -6.73 15.59
N LEU A 141 3.50 -5.41 15.82
CA LEU A 141 3.92 -4.83 17.08
C LEU A 141 2.96 -5.19 18.22
N PHE A 142 1.65 -5.14 17.95
CA PHE A 142 0.61 -5.52 18.90
C PHE A 142 0.77 -6.99 19.35
N PHE A 143 0.87 -7.93 18.40
CA PHE A 143 1.06 -9.34 18.74
C PHE A 143 2.43 -9.63 19.34
N SER A 144 3.48 -8.89 18.95
CA SER A 144 4.80 -8.96 19.58
C SER A 144 4.74 -8.58 21.05
N SER A 145 3.95 -7.56 21.40
CA SER A 145 3.75 -7.13 22.79
C SER A 145 2.95 -8.14 23.63
N CYS A 146 2.15 -8.99 22.98
CA CYS A 146 1.33 -10.02 23.61
C CYS A 146 2.04 -11.37 23.81
N ASP A 147 3.00 -11.72 22.95
CA ASP A 147 3.70 -13.02 22.99
C ASP A 147 5.15 -12.87 23.51
N ARG A 148 5.80 -13.98 23.87
CA ARG A 148 7.24 -14.05 24.19
C ARG A 148 8.04 -14.60 23.01
N TYR A 149 7.46 -15.52 22.25
CA TYR A 149 8.19 -16.26 21.23
C TYR A 149 7.98 -15.62 19.85
N ARG A 150 9.08 -15.22 19.22
CA ARG A 150 9.06 -14.59 17.89
C ARG A 150 8.31 -15.42 16.84
N TRP A 151 8.56 -16.73 16.81
CA TRP A 151 7.95 -17.62 15.80
C TRP A 151 6.42 -17.68 15.94
N ARG A 152 5.88 -17.60 17.17
CA ARG A 152 4.43 -17.54 17.43
C ARG A 152 3.83 -16.25 16.95
N THR A 153 4.47 -15.11 17.27
CA THR A 153 4.05 -13.80 16.76
C THR A 153 4.00 -13.79 15.23
N LEU A 154 5.06 -14.31 14.59
CA LEU A 154 5.17 -14.40 13.14
C LEU A 154 4.03 -15.25 12.55
N GLY A 155 3.79 -16.44 13.10
CA GLY A 155 2.72 -17.34 12.66
C GLY A 155 1.32 -16.72 12.78
N ILE A 156 1.03 -16.03 13.89
CA ILE A 156 -0.27 -15.37 14.11
C ILE A 156 -0.49 -14.25 13.07
N VAL A 157 0.50 -13.38 12.87
CA VAL A 157 0.36 -12.26 11.92
C VAL A 157 0.21 -12.77 10.49
N ILE A 158 1.02 -13.74 10.08
CA ILE A 158 0.91 -14.35 8.75
C ILE A 158 -0.45 -15.03 8.60
N GLY A 159 -0.92 -15.76 9.60
CA GLY A 159 -2.24 -16.40 9.60
C GLY A 159 -3.38 -15.40 9.43
N ILE A 160 -3.34 -14.29 10.17
CA ILE A 160 -4.30 -13.18 9.99
C ILE A 160 -4.22 -12.63 8.58
N PHE A 161 -3.01 -12.41 8.04
CA PHE A 161 -2.85 -11.90 6.68
C PHE A 161 -3.45 -12.84 5.62
N VAL A 162 -3.22 -14.16 5.74
CA VAL A 162 -3.79 -15.16 4.82
C VAL A 162 -5.32 -15.17 4.90
N ILE A 163 -5.90 -15.18 6.11
CA ILE A 163 -7.36 -15.10 6.29
C ILE A 163 -7.90 -13.82 5.64
N GLN A 164 -7.22 -12.70 5.83
CA GLN A 164 -7.59 -11.41 5.26
C GLN A 164 -7.53 -11.42 3.72
N MET A 165 -6.54 -12.11 3.15
CA MET A 165 -6.43 -12.33 1.70
C MET A 165 -7.62 -13.17 1.17
N LEU A 166 -8.00 -14.24 1.87
CA LEU A 166 -9.16 -15.06 1.51
C LEU A 166 -10.48 -14.27 1.58
N LEU A 167 -10.67 -13.46 2.64
CA LEU A 167 -11.83 -12.57 2.76
C LEU A 167 -11.88 -11.55 1.62
N ARG A 168 -10.72 -11.00 1.24
CA ARG A 168 -10.63 -10.05 0.11
C ARG A 168 -10.95 -10.72 -1.22
N LEU A 169 -10.51 -11.96 -1.42
CA LEU A 169 -10.85 -12.75 -2.61
C LEU A 169 -12.35 -13.03 -2.67
N LEU A 170 -12.94 -13.47 -1.56
CA LEU A 170 -14.37 -13.74 -1.46
C LEU A 170 -15.20 -12.47 -1.70
N SER A 171 -14.75 -11.32 -1.20
CA SER A 171 -15.38 -10.02 -1.43
C SER A 171 -15.44 -9.60 -2.90
N LYS A 172 -14.59 -10.16 -3.77
CA LYS A 172 -14.54 -9.86 -5.20
C LYS A 172 -15.20 -10.92 -6.07
N ALA A 173 -15.69 -12.03 -5.49
CA ALA A 173 -16.21 -13.16 -6.25
C ALA A 173 -17.62 -12.92 -6.83
N THR A 174 -18.53 -12.32 -6.05
CA THR A 174 -19.91 -12.04 -6.46
C THR A 174 -20.44 -10.82 -5.69
N ASP A 175 -21.45 -10.14 -6.22
CA ASP A 175 -22.10 -9.01 -5.54
C ASP A 175 -22.68 -9.41 -4.16
N ALA A 176 -23.20 -10.64 -4.04
CA ALA A 176 -23.72 -11.18 -2.77
C ALA A 176 -22.65 -11.29 -1.68
N THR A 177 -21.38 -11.47 -2.05
CA THR A 177 -20.25 -11.58 -1.13
C THR A 177 -19.50 -10.26 -0.92
N ALA A 178 -19.92 -9.16 -1.56
CA ALA A 178 -19.28 -7.86 -1.45
C ALA A 178 -19.18 -7.34 0.00
N PHE A 179 -20.10 -7.76 0.88
CA PHE A 179 -20.09 -7.36 2.30
C PHE A 179 -18.83 -7.83 3.05
N PHE A 180 -18.17 -8.92 2.61
CA PHE A 180 -16.90 -9.36 3.21
C PHE A 180 -15.80 -8.31 3.07
N GLY A 181 -15.96 -7.37 2.12
CA GLY A 181 -15.07 -6.23 1.94
C GLY A 181 -14.98 -5.34 3.19
N TYR A 182 -16.03 -5.26 4.01
CA TYR A 182 -16.02 -4.46 5.24
C TYR A 182 -15.20 -5.11 6.38
N PHE A 183 -15.00 -6.43 6.31
CA PHE A 183 -14.25 -7.19 7.33
C PHE A 183 -12.76 -7.31 7.00
N THR A 184 -12.32 -6.75 5.88
CA THR A 184 -10.92 -6.79 5.47
C THR A 184 -10.28 -5.43 5.31
N PHE A 185 -9.12 -5.26 5.97
CA PHE A 185 -8.31 -4.06 5.80
C PHE A 185 -7.72 -3.95 4.39
N LEU A 186 -7.59 -5.09 3.68
CA LEU A 186 -7.14 -5.12 2.28
C LEU A 186 -8.13 -4.43 1.33
N SER A 187 -9.36 -4.15 1.77
CA SER A 187 -10.28 -3.31 1.03
C SER A 187 -9.84 -1.86 0.94
N ALA A 188 -9.06 -1.37 1.91
CA ALA A 188 -8.49 -0.03 1.88
C ALA A 188 -7.18 0.06 1.07
N TYR A 189 -6.61 -1.08 0.66
CA TYR A 189 -5.45 -1.15 -0.22
C TYR A 189 -5.88 -1.32 -1.69
N GLN A 190 -5.94 -0.21 -2.43
CA GLN A 190 -6.41 -0.18 -3.84
C GLN A 190 -5.58 0.77 -4.72
N PRO A 191 -4.27 0.53 -4.86
CA PRO A 191 -3.38 1.42 -5.61
C PRO A 191 -3.77 1.53 -7.09
N ASP A 192 -4.24 0.45 -7.73
CA ASP A 192 -4.72 0.49 -9.12
C ASP A 192 -5.88 1.46 -9.30
N ALA A 193 -6.91 1.33 -8.45
CA ALA A 193 -8.09 2.17 -8.50
C ALA A 193 -7.74 3.65 -8.28
N MET A 194 -6.75 3.94 -7.43
CA MET A 194 -6.25 5.30 -7.22
C MET A 194 -5.59 5.89 -8.48
N VAL A 195 -4.76 5.12 -9.19
CA VAL A 195 -4.12 5.60 -10.43
C VAL A 195 -5.17 5.89 -11.50
N HIS A 196 -6.17 5.01 -11.63
CA HIS A 196 -7.26 5.20 -12.59
C HIS A 196 -8.12 6.42 -12.23
N PHE A 197 -8.45 6.60 -10.96
CA PHE A 197 -9.23 7.74 -10.49
C PHE A 197 -8.48 9.07 -10.64
N ALA A 198 -7.17 9.08 -10.39
CA ALA A 198 -6.30 10.24 -10.56
C ALA A 198 -5.96 10.55 -12.03
N ARG A 199 -6.39 9.72 -13.00
CA ARG A 199 -6.13 9.94 -14.42
C ARG A 199 -6.90 11.15 -14.96
N ASP A 200 -8.16 11.25 -14.58
CA ASP A 200 -9.10 12.23 -15.13
C ASP A 200 -9.01 13.56 -14.36
N ASN A 201 -8.73 13.51 -13.05
CA ASN A 201 -8.50 14.68 -12.22
C ASN A 201 -7.33 14.43 -11.25
N SER A 202 -6.21 15.13 -11.46
CA SER A 202 -5.01 14.99 -10.64
C SER A 202 -5.21 15.42 -9.18
N ALA A 203 -6.11 16.38 -8.93
CA ALA A 203 -6.45 16.81 -7.57
C ALA A 203 -7.27 15.74 -6.82
N ALA A 204 -7.99 14.88 -7.54
CA ALA A 204 -8.82 13.84 -6.94
C ALA A 204 -8.02 12.74 -6.22
N ALA A 205 -6.72 12.63 -6.53
CA ALA A 205 -5.77 11.79 -5.81
C ALA A 205 -5.66 12.11 -4.30
N TRP A 206 -6.03 13.34 -3.91
CA TRP A 206 -5.88 13.82 -2.53
C TRP A 206 -7.22 13.99 -1.81
N TRP A 207 -8.32 13.56 -2.42
CA TRP A 207 -9.63 13.71 -1.81
C TRP A 207 -9.84 12.77 -0.64
N LEU A 208 -10.35 13.33 0.44
CA LEU A 208 -10.77 12.58 1.63
C LEU A 208 -12.10 11.86 1.36
N TRP A 209 -13.02 12.56 0.72
CA TRP A 209 -14.36 12.09 0.36
C TRP A 209 -14.60 12.31 -1.13
N VAL A 210 -15.24 11.35 -1.78
CA VAL A 210 -15.62 11.46 -3.20
C VAL A 210 -17.08 11.90 -3.27
N PRO A 211 -17.37 13.06 -3.90
CA PRO A 211 -18.72 13.49 -4.21
C PRO A 211 -19.51 12.40 -4.95
N SER A 212 -20.80 12.23 -4.65
CA SER A 212 -21.60 11.11 -5.19
C SER A 212 -21.71 11.11 -6.71
N ASP A 213 -21.66 12.29 -7.33
CA ASP A 213 -21.65 12.55 -8.77
C ASP A 213 -20.35 12.10 -9.47
N GLN A 214 -19.25 11.95 -8.71
CA GLN A 214 -17.93 11.58 -9.25
C GLN A 214 -17.51 10.15 -8.90
N ARG A 215 -18.42 9.35 -8.34
CA ARG A 215 -18.17 7.93 -8.08
C ARG A 215 -18.22 7.15 -9.40
N THR A 216 -17.10 6.54 -9.73
CA THR A 216 -16.95 5.73 -10.95
C THR A 216 -17.11 4.24 -10.63
N LEU A 217 -17.29 3.42 -11.67
CA LEU A 217 -17.24 1.96 -11.53
C LEU A 217 -15.89 1.49 -10.93
N SER A 218 -14.81 2.22 -11.22
CA SER A 218 -13.47 1.98 -10.69
C SER A 218 -13.29 2.40 -9.23
N TRP A 219 -14.13 3.33 -8.72
CA TRP A 219 -14.09 3.81 -7.34
C TRP A 219 -15.52 3.94 -6.76
N PRO A 220 -16.13 2.83 -6.30
CA PRO A 220 -17.50 2.83 -5.79
C PRO A 220 -17.63 3.38 -4.35
N TYR A 221 -16.51 3.66 -3.68
CA TYR A 221 -16.49 4.01 -2.26
C TYR A 221 -16.70 5.51 -2.04
N ALA A 222 -17.37 5.86 -0.92
CA ALA A 222 -17.53 7.24 -0.50
C ALA A 222 -16.21 7.88 -0.03
N LEU A 223 -15.31 7.09 0.53
CA LEU A 223 -13.97 7.53 0.94
C LEU A 223 -13.09 7.67 -0.30
N GLY A 224 -12.42 8.81 -0.45
CA GLY A 224 -11.46 9.03 -1.53
C GLY A 224 -10.11 8.36 -1.28
N PRO A 225 -9.16 8.51 -2.22
CA PRO A 225 -7.84 7.88 -2.12
C PRO A 225 -7.07 8.22 -0.84
N LEU A 226 -7.16 9.47 -0.39
CA LEU A 226 -6.57 9.91 0.86
C LEU A 226 -7.35 9.35 2.07
N GLY A 227 -8.68 9.29 1.97
CA GLY A 227 -9.55 8.71 3.00
C GLY A 227 -9.22 7.25 3.30
N VAL A 228 -9.09 6.39 2.28
CA VAL A 228 -8.74 4.98 2.50
C VAL A 228 -7.32 4.81 3.05
N THR A 229 -6.39 5.67 2.63
CA THR A 229 -5.02 5.68 3.16
C THR A 229 -4.98 6.09 4.63
N LEU A 230 -5.75 7.11 5.02
CA LEU A 230 -5.90 7.50 6.41
C LEU A 230 -6.52 6.41 7.26
N THR A 231 -7.50 5.66 6.75
CA THR A 231 -8.08 4.52 7.48
C THR A 231 -7.02 3.47 7.83
N LEU A 232 -6.08 3.19 6.92
CA LEU A 232 -4.95 2.28 7.19
C LEU A 232 -3.99 2.88 8.23
N LEU A 233 -3.66 4.17 8.11
CA LEU A 233 -2.78 4.85 9.05
C LEU A 233 -3.37 4.89 10.46
N VAL A 234 -4.64 5.32 10.60
CA VAL A 234 -5.36 5.30 11.87
C VAL A 234 -5.43 3.88 12.44
N GLY A 235 -5.74 2.89 11.60
CA GLY A 235 -5.77 1.49 11.99
C GLY A 235 -4.41 0.98 12.51
N GLY A 236 -3.31 1.39 11.88
CA GLY A 236 -1.95 1.09 12.33
C GLY A 236 -1.61 1.79 13.65
N SER A 237 -1.89 3.08 13.75
CA SER A 237 -1.65 3.89 14.96
C SER A 237 -2.42 3.34 16.17
N LEU A 238 -3.68 2.97 16.01
CA LEU A 238 -4.48 2.35 17.08
C LEU A 238 -3.82 1.05 17.57
N ARG A 239 -3.31 0.22 16.66
CA ARG A 239 -2.62 -1.04 17.03
C ARG A 239 -1.30 -0.77 17.77
N ILE A 240 -0.55 0.26 17.37
CA ILE A 240 0.65 0.70 18.10
C ILE A 240 0.28 1.19 19.51
N ILE A 241 -0.79 1.96 19.65
CA ILE A 241 -1.29 2.42 20.95
C ILE A 241 -1.70 1.24 21.82
N PHE A 242 -2.42 0.26 21.27
CA PHE A 242 -2.77 -0.97 22.00
C PHE A 242 -1.54 -1.79 22.38
N ALA A 243 -0.52 -1.86 21.51
CA ALA A 243 0.75 -2.50 21.80
C ALA A 243 1.45 -1.83 23.00
N ALA A 244 1.51 -0.50 22.99
CA ALA A 244 2.09 0.31 24.07
C ALA A 244 1.34 0.13 25.40
N TRP A 245 0.01 0.16 25.36
CA TRP A 245 -0.84 -0.10 26.53
C TRP A 245 -0.60 -1.51 27.08
N ARG A 246 -0.61 -2.53 26.22
CA ARG A 246 -0.39 -3.92 26.65
C ARG A 246 1.00 -4.14 27.22
N PHE A 247 2.03 -3.55 26.62
CA PHE A 247 3.42 -3.68 27.04
C PHE A 247 3.69 -2.99 28.39
N ARG A 248 3.01 -1.86 28.66
CA ARG A 248 3.07 -1.20 29.96
C ARG A 248 2.46 -2.07 31.07
N SER A 249 1.32 -2.69 30.80
CA SER A 249 0.59 -3.49 31.79
C SER A 249 1.07 -4.95 31.90
N ARG A 250 2.11 -5.34 31.15
CA ARG A 250 2.61 -6.73 31.15
C ARG A 250 3.78 -6.87 32.10
N ASP A 251 3.71 -7.89 32.96
CA ASP A 251 4.87 -8.33 33.72
C ASP A 251 5.84 -9.06 32.82
N ILE A 252 7.09 -8.62 32.86
CA ILE A 252 8.19 -9.28 32.15
C ILE A 252 8.70 -10.35 33.11
N PRO A 253 8.78 -11.62 32.67
CA PRO A 253 9.35 -12.68 33.50
C PRO A 253 10.75 -12.31 34.01
N ALA A 254 11.15 -12.93 35.12
CA ALA A 254 12.54 -12.88 35.55
C ALA A 254 13.45 -13.62 34.54
N PRO A 255 14.71 -13.19 34.39
CA PRO A 255 15.71 -13.88 33.58
C PRO A 255 15.82 -15.35 33.97
N LEU A 256 15.87 -16.23 32.97
CA LEU A 256 16.20 -17.66 33.13
C LEU A 256 17.71 -17.86 33.18
#